data_AF-A0A833LJM3-F1
#
_entry.id   AF-A0A833LJM3-F1
#
_cell.length_a   1.000
_cell.length_b   1.000
_cell.length_c   1.000
_cell.angle_alpha   90.00
_cell.angle_beta   90.00
_cell.angle_gamma   90.00
#
_symmetry.space_group_name_H-M   'P 1'
#
loop_
_entity.id
_entity.type
_entity.pdbx_description
1 polymer ?
#
loop_
_entity_poly.entity_id
_entity_poly.type
_entity_poly.pdbx_seq_one_letter_code
_entity_poly.pdbx_strand_id
1 'polypeptide(L)' 'MTDHGAGTEGGDDSSIVVPLQEVLRGRDELPVTFHRRELDLILRVYGRMVAAGEWRDYAIDHLRDRAIFSAYRRTSEV' A
#
# COMPACT_ATOMS: atom_id res chain seq x y z
N MET A 1 2.28 63.35 18.50
CA MET A 1 3.71 63.13 18.16
C MET A 1 4.32 62.46 19.39
N THR A 2 4.48 61.16 19.54
CA THR A 2 4.38 59.92 18.72
C THR A 2 4.24 58.79 19.79
N ASP A 3 3.32 57.84 19.62
CA ASP A 3 3.61 56.43 19.26
C ASP A 3 4.44 55.70 20.35
N HIS A 4 4.12 54.53 20.88
CA HIS A 4 3.59 53.30 20.30
C HIS A 4 3.23 52.38 21.47
N GLY A 5 1.99 51.90 21.55
CA GLY A 5 1.60 50.82 22.46
C GLY A 5 1.14 49.64 21.64
N ALA A 6 2.05 49.06 20.87
CA ALA A 6 1.76 47.92 19.99
C ALA A 6 1.29 46.72 20.81
N GLY A 7 0.27 46.07 20.27
CA GLY A 7 -0.37 44.90 20.83
C GLY A 7 0.59 43.74 21.02
N THR A 8 0.17 42.82 21.88
CA THR A 8 0.53 41.42 21.73
C THR A 8 -0.75 40.69 21.41
N GLU A 9 -1.06 40.70 20.12
CA GLU A 9 -2.08 39.89 19.49
C GLU A 9 -1.79 38.43 19.79
N GLY A 10 -2.81 37.71 20.24
CA GLY A 10 -2.78 36.26 20.23
C GLY A 10 -2.77 35.76 18.79
N GLY A 11 -2.02 34.69 18.54
CA GLY A 11 -2.03 34.02 17.25
C GLY A 11 -0.66 33.48 16.90
N ASP A 12 -0.46 32.20 17.15
CA ASP A 12 -0.18 31.21 16.10
C ASP A 12 0.34 29.95 16.80
N ASP A 13 -0.54 29.30 17.55
CA ASP A 13 -0.26 27.96 18.04
C ASP A 13 -0.46 26.99 16.88
N SER A 14 0.64 26.38 16.45
CA SER A 14 0.70 25.22 15.58
C SER A 14 0.44 25.44 14.07
N SER A 15 1.20 26.33 13.45
CA SER A 15 1.70 26.02 12.10
C SER A 15 2.85 25.01 12.23
N ILE A 16 2.53 23.71 12.38
CA ILE A 16 3.53 22.66 12.11
C ILE A 16 3.82 22.75 10.61
N VAL A 17 4.86 23.51 10.27
CA VAL A 17 5.44 23.56 8.94
C VAL A 17 6.07 22.19 8.71
N VAL A 18 5.28 21.22 8.27
CA VAL A 18 5.81 19.96 7.76
C VAL A 18 6.43 20.27 6.39
N PRO A 19 7.74 20.10 6.23
CA PRO A 19 8.39 20.22 4.93
C PRO A 19 7.70 19.27 3.95
N LEU A 20 7.06 19.77 2.88
CA LEU A 20 6.35 18.93 1.91
C LEU A 20 7.26 17.84 1.31
N GLN A 21 8.56 18.15 1.21
CA GLN A 21 9.62 17.21 0.84
C GLN A 21 9.73 15.98 1.76
N GLU A 22 9.42 16.09 3.06
CA GLU A 22 9.44 14.96 4.00
C GLU A 22 8.24 14.04 3.84
N VAL A 23 7.05 14.59 3.54
CA VAL A 23 5.84 13.79 3.26
C VAL A 23 5.97 13.04 1.93
N LEU A 24 6.62 13.65 0.94
CA LEU A 24 6.83 13.04 -0.36
C LEU A 24 7.90 11.94 -0.32
N ARG A 25 8.97 12.11 0.46
CA ARG A 25 10.04 11.08 0.60
C ARG A 25 9.56 9.77 1.25
N GLY A 26 8.49 9.81 2.05
CA GLY A 26 7.89 8.60 2.62
C GLY A 26 6.96 7.83 1.66
N ARG A 27 6.69 8.36 0.46
CA ARG A 27 5.77 7.78 -0.53
C ARG A 27 6.47 7.09 -1.70
N ASP A 28 7.79 7.11 -1.74
CA ASP A 28 8.61 6.51 -2.81
C ASP A 28 8.88 5.00 -2.63
N GLU A 29 8.27 4.35 -1.64
CA GLU A 29 8.22 2.87 -1.65
C GLU A 29 7.21 2.42 -2.68
N LEU A 30 7.70 2.22 -3.91
CA LEU A 30 7.00 1.50 -4.95
C LEU A 30 6.51 0.17 -4.35
N PRO A 31 5.21 -0.16 -4.47
CA PRO A 31 4.67 -1.38 -3.90
C PRO A 31 5.39 -2.60 -4.50
N VAL A 32 5.80 -3.53 -3.63
CA VAL A 32 6.46 -4.76 -4.06
C VAL A 32 5.44 -5.61 -4.81
N THR A 33 5.71 -5.85 -6.09
CA THR A 33 4.81 -6.52 -7.03
C THR A 33 5.53 -7.67 -7.73
N PHE A 34 4.76 -8.66 -8.19
CA PHE A 34 5.33 -9.76 -8.97
C PHE A 34 5.80 -9.27 -10.34
N HIS A 35 7.00 -9.66 -10.75
CA HIS A 35 7.39 -9.50 -12.14
C HIS A 35 6.54 -10.40 -13.03
N ARG A 36 6.35 -9.99 -14.29
CA ARG A 36 5.52 -10.73 -15.25
C ARG A 36 5.89 -12.22 -15.37
N ARG A 37 7.19 -12.54 -15.34
CA ARG A 37 7.68 -13.93 -15.39
C ARG A 37 7.29 -14.73 -14.14
N GLU A 38 7.34 -14.12 -12.97
CA GLU A 38 6.97 -14.77 -11.70
C GLU A 38 5.46 -15.01 -11.66
N LEU A 39 4.68 -13.98 -12.04
CA LEU A 39 3.23 -14.10 -12.14
C LEU A 39 2.83 -15.17 -13.17
N ASP A 40 3.48 -15.23 -14.33
CA ASP A 40 3.22 -16.26 -15.34
C ASP A 40 3.48 -17.68 -14.79
N LEU A 41 4.53 -17.87 -13.98
CA LEU A 41 4.83 -19.16 -13.35
C LEU A 41 3.77 -19.53 -12.30
N ILE A 42 3.38 -18.57 -11.45
CA ILE A 42 2.32 -18.76 -10.45
C ILE A 42 0.99 -19.12 -11.15
N LEU A 43 0.62 -18.40 -12.21
CA LEU A 43 -0.60 -18.64 -12.98
C LEU A 43 -0.58 -19.99 -13.71
N ARG A 44 0.58 -20.48 -14.17
CA ARG A 44 0.70 -21.84 -14.74
C ARG A 44 0.41 -22.92 -13.70
N VAL A 45 0.91 -22.76 -12.48
CA VAL A 45 0.62 -23.70 -11.39
C VAL A 45 -0.85 -23.61 -11.01
N TYR A 46 -1.38 -22.40 -10.85
CA TYR A 46 -2.78 -22.16 -10.56
C TYR A 46 -3.70 -22.80 -11.60
N GLY A 47 -3.45 -22.61 -12.89
CA GLY A 47 -4.23 -23.20 -13.97
C GLY A 47 -4.25 -24.73 -13.94
N ARG A 48 -3.13 -25.40 -13.60
CA ARG A 48 -3.11 -26.86 -13.43
C ARG A 48 -3.94 -27.32 -12.24
N MET A 49 -3.88 -26.60 -11.13
CA MET A 49 -4.64 -26.94 -9.92
C MET A 49 -6.13 -26.65 -10.06
N VAL A 50 -6.51 -25.62 -10.82
CA VAL A 50 -7.90 -25.35 -11.22
C VAL A 50 -8.42 -26.45 -12.15
N ALA A 51 -7.61 -26.88 -13.12
CA ALA A 51 -7.98 -27.98 -14.01
C ALA A 51 -8.14 -29.31 -13.25
N ALA A 52 -7.34 -29.52 -12.20
CA ALA A 52 -7.51 -30.65 -11.27
C ALA A 52 -8.71 -30.50 -10.32
N GLY A 53 -9.39 -29.34 -10.30
CA GLY A 53 -10.52 -29.05 -9.42
C GLY A 53 -10.13 -28.74 -7.97
N GLU A 54 -8.84 -28.65 -7.66
CA GLU A 54 -8.35 -28.41 -6.30
C GLU A 54 -8.41 -26.93 -5.90
N TRP A 55 -8.17 -26.02 -6.85
CA TRP A 55 -8.18 -24.58 -6.57
C TRP A 55 -9.30 -23.89 -7.34
N ARG A 56 -9.87 -22.83 -6.73
CA ARG A 56 -10.99 -22.11 -7.33
C ARG A 56 -10.88 -20.60 -7.18
N ASP A 57 -10.23 -20.15 -6.12
CA ASP A 57 -10.11 -18.74 -5.80
C ASP A 57 -8.65 -18.40 -5.47
N TYR A 58 -8.27 -17.14 -5.66
CA TYR A 58 -6.94 -16.65 -5.34
C TYR A 58 -6.96 -15.18 -4.92
N ALA A 59 -6.02 -14.80 -4.07
CA ALA A 59 -5.76 -13.41 -3.70
C ALA A 59 -4.31 -13.05 -3.97
N ILE A 60 -4.08 -11.79 -4.34
CA ILE A 60 -2.75 -11.21 -4.55
C ILE A 60 -2.65 -9.97 -3.68
N ASP A 61 -1.81 -10.04 -2.66
CA ASP A 61 -1.57 -8.94 -1.74
C ASP A 61 -0.21 -8.32 -2.03
N HIS A 62 -0.18 -7.00 -2.10
CA HIS A 62 1.03 -6.21 -2.30
C HIS A 62 1.38 -5.52 -0.98
N LEU A 63 2.29 -6.11 -0.21
CA LEU A 63 2.76 -5.55 1.05
C LEU A 63 3.98 -4.65 0.79
N ARG A 64 4.39 -3.93 1.84
CA ARG A 64 5.55 -3.03 1.81
C ARG A 64 6.85 -3.76 1.43
N ASP A 65 7.01 -4.99 1.92
CA ASP A 65 8.24 -5.78 1.82
C ASP A 65 8.15 -6.95 0.84
N ARG A 66 6.93 -7.36 0.44
CA ARG A 66 6.71 -8.58 -0.35
C ARG A 66 5.35 -8.59 -1.05
N ALA A 67 5.29 -9.29 -2.17
CA ALA A 67 4.03 -9.69 -2.80
C ALA A 67 3.66 -11.11 -2.36
N ILE A 68 2.40 -11.34 -1.99
CA ILE A 68 1.89 -12.64 -1.55
C ILE A 68 0.85 -13.11 -2.55
N PHE A 69 0.95 -14.38 -2.96
CA PHE A 69 -0.08 -15.08 -3.72
C PHE A 69 -0.69 -16.17 -2.84
N SER A 70 -1.98 -16.04 -2.55
CA SER A 70 -2.75 -16.98 -1.74
C SER A 70 -3.72 -17.73 -2.63
N ALA A 71 -3.69 -19.06 -2.62
CA ALA A 71 -4.66 -19.89 -3.34
C ALA A 71 -5.62 -20.54 -2.35
N TYR A 72 -6.92 -20.51 -2.68
CA TYR A 72 -7.96 -21.10 -1.85
C TYR A 72 -8.64 -22.25 -2.56
N ARG A 73 -8.71 -23.38 -1.85
CA ARG A 73 -9.66 -24.44 -2.15
C ARG A 73 -10.96 -24.08 -1.44
N ARG A 74 -11.99 -23.63 -2.17
CA ARG A 74 -13.34 -23.70 -1.60
C ARG A 74 -13.69 -25.18 -1.51
N THR A 75 -13.52 -25.77 -0.33
CA THR A 75 -14.39 -26.87 0.08
C THR A 75 -15.80 -26.38 -0.12
N SER A 76 -16.50 -26.96 -1.08
CA SER A 76 -17.94 -26.82 -1.21
C SER A 76 -18.55 -26.85 0.18
N GLU A 77 -19.33 -25.82 0.49
CA GLU A 77 -20.58 -25.91 1.23
C GLU A 77 -20.90 -27.35 1.68
N VAL A 78 -20.77 -27.60 2.99
CA VAL A 78 -21.35 -28.78 3.67
C VAL A 78 -22.59 -28.34 4.43
#